data_AF-A0A060WB19-F1
#
_entry.id   AF-A0A060WB19-F1
#
_cell.length_a   1.000
_cell.length_b   1.000
_cell.length_c   1.000
_cell.angle_alpha   90.00
_cell.angle_beta   90.00
_cell.angle_gamma   90.00
#
_symmetry.space_group_name_H-M   'P 1'
#
loop_
_entity.id
_entity.type
_entity.pdbx_description
1 polymer ?
#
loop_
_entity_poly.entity_id
_entity_poly.type
_entity_poly.pdbx_seq_one_letter_code
_entity_poly.pdbx_strand_id
1 'polypeptide(L)'
;MNSSRRSESDWQGLVSEFLVCKRKLESKKEALLILSKELDTCQQERDQYQLMANQLRERHQGLKKKYRELIDGDSSLPPEKRNQLNLAQLLRDSRERTKQLSEEVKELRQRLAEAQGDNKLLRMTIARQRLGDEEVGARHFQAYEREDLVQQLETAREQNEELEHSVKSLTDELQDVRAERNVFQEKAQRLNHEVNHILGGHECRILDVDALCMENRYLHERFKQLQEEVTMLKMNVMKYKSALESRKNSKTYGKANSSALTGVLSAKQVQELLLSEDNGCSLPVTSQSISDLKSLATALLETIHEKNLVIQHQRQTNKILGNRVGELEKKLKTLEVSGLWSLPGLCHTLFIFWFWGHFYYFRIYIMMHIA
;
A
#
# COMPACT_ATOMS: atom_id res chain seq x y z
N MET A 1 81.96 26.23 -55.58
CA MET A 1 81.90 27.09 -54.39
C MET A 1 80.61 27.89 -54.46
N ASN A 2 79.62 27.56 -53.64
CA ASN A 2 78.56 28.49 -53.25
C ASN A 2 78.20 28.08 -51.82
N SER A 3 78.94 28.67 -50.87
CA SER A 3 78.53 28.64 -49.47
C SER A 3 77.20 29.38 -49.41
N SER A 4 76.11 28.62 -49.27
CA SER A 4 74.79 29.16 -48.98
C SER A 4 74.88 29.87 -47.62
N ARG A 5 75.24 31.15 -47.63
CA ARG A 5 75.17 32.02 -46.46
C ARG A 5 73.70 32.15 -46.11
N ARG A 6 73.22 31.30 -45.19
CA ARG A 6 71.90 31.44 -44.57
C ARG A 6 71.72 32.89 -44.15
N SER A 7 70.62 33.51 -44.58
CA SER A 7 70.33 34.89 -44.25
C SER A 7 70.04 35.02 -42.75
N GLU A 8 70.27 36.19 -42.17
CA GLU A 8 69.93 36.45 -40.75
C GLU A 8 68.44 36.17 -40.46
N SER A 9 67.59 36.39 -41.46
CA SER A 9 66.16 36.02 -41.44
C SER A 9 65.93 34.52 -41.27
N ASP A 10 66.72 33.66 -41.93
CA ASP A 10 66.59 32.20 -41.80
C ASP A 10 66.99 31.73 -40.40
N TRP A 11 68.02 32.37 -39.82
CA TRP A 11 68.43 32.11 -38.44
C TRP A 11 67.38 32.55 -37.43
N GLN A 12 66.80 33.74 -37.61
CA GLN A 12 65.68 34.21 -36.77
C GLN A 12 64.45 33.31 -36.91
N GLY A 13 64.14 32.83 -38.12
CA GLY A 13 63.08 31.85 -38.37
C GLY A 13 63.31 30.55 -37.58
N LEU A 14 64.50 29.96 -37.68
CA LEU A 14 64.85 28.73 -36.97
C LEU A 14 64.81 28.90 -35.43
N VAL A 15 65.25 30.05 -34.91
CA VAL A 15 65.16 30.38 -33.48
C VAL A 15 63.69 30.49 -33.04
N SER A 16 62.84 31.12 -33.84
CA SER A 16 61.41 31.24 -33.55
C SER A 16 60.71 29.87 -33.53
N GLU A 17 61.02 28.99 -34.49
CA GLU A 17 60.53 27.62 -34.54
C GLU A 17 61.01 26.80 -33.34
N PHE A 18 62.29 26.92 -32.97
CA PHE A 18 62.84 26.29 -31.78
C PHE A 18 62.11 26.73 -30.51
N LEU A 19 61.82 28.03 -30.34
CA LEU A 19 61.08 28.55 -29.18
C LEU A 19 59.63 28.08 -29.15
N VAL A 20 58.97 27.95 -30.30
CA VAL A 20 57.63 27.35 -30.41
C VAL A 20 57.67 25.87 -30.04
N CYS A 21 58.64 25.12 -30.56
CA CYS A 21 58.84 23.71 -30.22
C CYS A 21 59.13 23.52 -28.74
N LYS A 22 59.96 24.37 -28.13
CA LYS A 22 60.24 24.37 -26.69
C LYS A 22 58.97 24.60 -25.86
N ARG A 23 58.17 25.61 -26.20
CA ARG A 23 56.88 25.86 -25.52
C ARG A 23 55.89 24.70 -25.69
N LYS A 24 55.80 24.10 -26.88
CA LYS A 24 54.98 22.91 -27.13
C LYS A 24 55.46 21.71 -26.31
N LEU A 25 56.77 21.53 -26.16
CA LEU A 25 57.34 20.46 -25.35
C LEU A 25 57.00 20.64 -23.87
N GLU A 26 57.16 21.85 -23.32
CA GLU A 26 56.80 22.14 -21.93
C GLU A 26 55.29 21.96 -21.69
N SER A 27 54.43 22.46 -22.58
CA SER A 27 52.98 22.25 -22.46
C SER A 27 52.60 20.76 -22.51
N LYS A 28 53.26 19.95 -23.34
CA LYS A 28 53.05 18.49 -23.35
C LYS A 28 53.54 17.82 -22.07
N LYS A 29 54.65 18.29 -21.50
CA LYS A 29 55.18 17.80 -20.22
C LYS A 29 54.21 18.10 -19.07
N GLU A 30 53.64 19.30 -19.04
CA GLU A 30 52.61 19.68 -18.08
C GLU A 30 51.33 18.86 -18.25
N ALA A 31 50.87 18.65 -19.48
CA ALA A 31 49.71 17.79 -19.77
C ALA A 31 49.95 16.34 -19.31
N LEU A 32 51.16 15.80 -19.52
CA LEU A 32 51.53 14.47 -19.01
C LEU A 32 51.52 14.41 -17.48
N LEU A 33 51.96 15.47 -16.79
CA LEU A 33 51.89 15.54 -15.33
C LEU A 33 50.44 15.58 -14.82
N ILE A 34 49.55 16.30 -15.50
CA ILE A 34 48.12 16.33 -15.15
C ILE A 34 47.51 14.94 -15.35
N LEU A 35 47.74 14.31 -16.51
CA LEU A 35 47.24 12.97 -16.79
C LEU A 35 47.78 11.91 -15.82
N SER A 36 49.04 12.03 -15.40
CA SER A 36 49.62 11.15 -14.38
C SER A 36 48.90 11.29 -13.05
N LYS A 37 48.59 12.52 -12.62
CA LYS A 37 47.84 12.76 -11.37
C LYS A 37 46.42 12.25 -11.46
N GLU A 38 45.74 12.46 -12.59
CA GLU A 38 44.37 11.95 -12.82
C GLU A 38 44.34 10.42 -12.83
N LEU A 39 45.37 9.78 -13.41
CA LEU A 39 45.52 8.33 -13.37
C LEU A 39 45.70 7.82 -11.94
N ASP A 40 46.53 8.48 -11.13
CA ASP A 40 46.72 8.12 -9.72
C ASP A 40 45.41 8.25 -8.93
N THR A 41 44.63 9.31 -9.15
CA THR A 41 43.31 9.46 -8.50
C THR A 41 42.32 8.39 -8.94
N CYS A 42 42.29 8.04 -10.24
CA CYS A 42 41.42 6.97 -10.73
C CYS A 42 41.81 5.60 -10.14
N GLN A 43 43.10 5.34 -9.95
CA GLN A 43 43.57 4.12 -9.30
C GLN A 43 43.14 4.05 -7.83
N GLN A 44 43.24 5.16 -7.10
CA GLN A 44 42.78 5.23 -5.70
C GLN A 44 41.27 5.00 -5.58
N GLU A 45 40.47 5.63 -6.44
CA GLU A 45 39.02 5.42 -6.47
C GLU A 45 38.66 3.96 -6.78
N ARG A 46 39.30 3.35 -7.78
CA ARG A 46 39.12 1.93 -8.10
C ARG A 46 39.42 1.05 -6.88
N ASP A 47 40.54 1.28 -6.22
CA ASP A 47 40.96 0.47 -5.07
C ASP A 47 40.00 0.63 -3.89
N GLN A 48 39.47 1.85 -3.68
CA GLN A 48 38.42 2.12 -2.71
C GLN A 48 37.11 1.38 -3.03
N TYR A 49 36.65 1.41 -4.28
CA TYR A 49 35.44 0.69 -4.69
C TYR A 49 35.62 -0.83 -4.58
N GLN A 50 36.81 -1.35 -4.90
CA GLN A 50 37.13 -2.76 -4.76
C GLN A 50 37.11 -3.21 -3.29
N LEU A 51 37.63 -2.38 -2.37
CA LEU A 51 37.54 -2.62 -0.94
C LEU A 51 36.07 -2.65 -0.46
N MET A 52 35.27 -1.65 -0.84
CA MET A 52 33.84 -1.59 -0.48
C MET A 52 33.07 -2.81 -1.00
N ALA A 53 33.32 -3.23 -2.24
CA ALA A 53 32.71 -4.42 -2.82
C ALA A 53 33.09 -5.70 -2.06
N ASN A 54 34.36 -5.83 -1.66
CA ASN A 54 34.82 -6.97 -0.85
C ASN A 54 34.17 -6.98 0.54
N GLN A 55 34.09 -5.84 1.22
CA GLN A 55 33.41 -5.72 2.51
C GLN A 55 31.92 -6.08 2.40
N LEU A 56 31.25 -5.61 1.34
CA LEU A 56 29.84 -5.93 1.11
C LEU A 56 29.66 -7.43 0.84
N ARG A 57 30.57 -8.03 0.04
CA ARG A 57 30.57 -9.47 -0.24
C ARG A 57 30.79 -10.30 1.03
N GLU A 58 31.72 -9.92 1.89
CA GLU A 58 31.96 -10.60 3.18
C GLU A 58 30.75 -10.49 4.10
N ARG A 59 30.13 -9.31 4.22
CA ARG A 59 28.88 -9.14 5.00
C ARG A 59 27.77 -10.01 4.45
N HIS A 60 27.60 -10.06 3.14
CA HIS A 60 26.58 -10.88 2.50
C HIS A 60 26.85 -12.38 2.70
N GLN A 61 28.10 -12.83 2.60
CA GLN A 61 28.48 -14.21 2.88
C GLN A 61 28.28 -14.57 4.36
N GLY A 62 28.62 -13.67 5.28
CA GLY A 62 28.38 -13.84 6.72
C GLY A 62 26.89 -13.94 7.03
N LEU A 63 26.05 -13.09 6.43
CA LEU A 63 24.60 -13.17 6.55
C LEU A 63 24.08 -14.49 5.98
N LYS A 64 24.50 -14.86 4.77
CA LYS A 64 24.12 -16.11 4.11
C LYS A 64 24.49 -17.33 4.94
N LYS A 65 25.64 -17.31 5.60
CA LYS A 65 26.08 -18.37 6.53
C LYS A 65 25.17 -18.43 7.76
N LYS A 66 24.85 -17.29 8.39
CA LYS A 66 23.90 -17.23 9.51
C LYS A 66 22.50 -17.72 9.13
N TYR A 67 21.98 -17.31 7.97
CA TYR A 67 20.70 -17.78 7.45
C TYR A 67 20.72 -19.29 7.19
N ARG A 68 21.82 -19.82 6.65
CA ARG A 68 21.99 -21.27 6.45
C ARG A 68 22.11 -22.02 7.78
N GLU A 69 22.79 -21.49 8.78
CA GLU A 69 22.85 -22.11 10.11
C GLU A 69 21.47 -22.11 10.81
N LEU A 70 20.66 -21.08 10.59
CA LEU A 70 19.29 -20.99 11.11
C LEU A 70 18.32 -21.96 10.43
N ILE A 71 18.52 -22.26 9.14
CA ILE A 71 17.64 -23.12 8.35
C ILE A 71 18.14 -24.59 8.34
N ASP A 72 19.46 -24.80 8.34
CA ASP A 72 20.12 -26.07 7.99
C ASP A 72 21.15 -26.63 9.02
N GLY A 73 20.94 -26.50 10.34
CA GLY A 73 21.81 -27.15 11.35
C GLY A 73 21.90 -28.70 11.33
N ASP A 74 22.87 -29.30 10.64
CA ASP A 74 23.14 -30.75 10.52
C ASP A 74 22.07 -31.62 9.82
N SER A 75 22.35 -32.08 8.60
CA SER A 75 21.40 -32.70 7.66
C SER A 75 21.05 -34.16 7.94
N SER A 76 21.39 -34.69 9.12
CA SER A 76 21.20 -36.11 9.47
C SER A 76 19.92 -36.38 10.28
N LEU A 77 19.20 -35.35 10.73
CA LEU A 77 18.06 -35.48 11.64
C LEU A 77 16.77 -34.85 11.09
N PRO A 78 15.59 -35.46 11.33
CA PRO A 78 14.30 -34.93 10.89
C PRO A 78 14.02 -33.51 11.40
N PRO A 79 13.32 -32.66 10.63
CA PRO A 79 13.11 -31.23 10.93
C PRO A 79 12.46 -30.97 12.29
N GLU A 80 11.59 -31.87 12.77
CA GLU A 80 10.94 -31.78 14.08
C GLU A 80 11.92 -31.95 15.25
N LYS A 81 12.89 -32.88 15.15
CA LYS A 81 13.91 -33.09 16.19
C LYS A 81 14.97 -32.00 16.20
N ARG A 82 15.26 -31.41 15.04
CA ARG A 82 16.17 -30.26 14.88
C ARG A 82 15.63 -29.01 15.55
N ASN A 83 14.36 -28.70 15.36
CA ASN A 83 13.70 -27.56 16.00
C ASN A 83 13.65 -27.73 17.52
N GLN A 84 13.42 -28.96 18.00
CA GLN A 84 13.48 -29.27 19.44
C GLN A 84 14.89 -29.11 20.02
N LEU A 85 15.94 -29.55 19.31
CA LEU A 85 17.33 -29.40 19.74
C LEU A 85 17.77 -27.92 19.76
N ASN A 86 17.40 -27.16 18.74
CA ASN A 86 17.72 -25.72 18.63
C ASN A 86 16.97 -24.92 19.71
N LEU A 87 15.67 -25.19 19.91
CA LEU A 87 14.91 -24.60 21.01
C LEU A 87 15.52 -24.96 22.37
N ALA A 88 15.90 -26.23 22.58
CA ALA A 88 16.54 -26.66 23.82
C ALA A 88 17.89 -25.95 24.05
N GLN A 89 18.69 -25.75 23.00
CA GLN A 89 19.95 -25.00 23.09
C GLN A 89 19.69 -23.51 23.40
N LEU A 90 18.73 -22.89 22.71
CA LEU A 90 18.40 -21.48 22.91
C LEU A 90 17.82 -21.21 24.31
N LEU A 91 17.05 -22.16 24.84
CA LEU A 91 16.58 -22.15 26.23
C LEU A 91 17.72 -22.35 27.24
N ARG A 92 18.68 -23.24 26.95
CA ARG A 92 19.88 -23.40 27.79
C ARG A 92 20.71 -22.11 27.80
N ASP A 93 20.99 -21.53 26.63
CA ASP A 93 21.74 -20.29 26.53
C ASP A 93 21.01 -19.13 27.19
N SER A 94 19.69 -19.06 27.07
CA SER A 94 18.87 -18.06 27.76
C SER A 94 18.94 -18.23 29.29
N ARG A 95 18.87 -19.47 29.80
CA ARG A 95 19.03 -19.76 31.23
C ARG A 95 20.44 -19.40 31.72
N GLU A 96 21.47 -19.72 30.95
CA GLU A 96 22.87 -19.41 31.30
C GLU A 96 23.10 -17.89 31.35
N ARG A 97 22.62 -17.14 30.35
CA ARG A 97 22.66 -15.67 30.37
C ARG A 97 21.91 -15.10 31.57
N THR A 98 20.75 -15.67 31.91
CA THR A 98 19.98 -15.25 33.09
C THR A 98 20.76 -15.50 34.38
N LYS A 99 21.48 -16.62 34.45
CA LYS A 99 22.35 -16.95 35.59
C LYS A 99 23.53 -15.99 35.69
N GLN A 100 24.24 -15.72 34.60
CA GLN A 100 25.33 -14.74 34.54
C GLN A 100 24.87 -13.35 34.98
N LEU A 101 23.75 -12.87 34.43
CA LEU A 101 23.16 -11.59 34.84
C LEU A 101 22.78 -11.60 36.33
N SER A 102 22.28 -12.72 36.86
CA SER A 102 21.97 -12.84 38.28
C SER A 102 23.21 -12.78 39.18
N GLU A 103 24.35 -13.30 38.70
CA GLU A 103 25.65 -13.24 39.39
C GLU A 103 26.22 -11.82 39.33
N GLU A 104 26.17 -11.16 38.16
CA GLU A 104 26.55 -9.75 38.01
C GLU A 104 25.72 -8.84 38.92
N VAL A 105 24.40 -9.05 39.01
CA VAL A 105 23.53 -8.28 39.91
C VAL A 105 23.92 -8.50 41.37
N LYS A 106 24.30 -9.72 41.77
CA LYS A 106 24.78 -9.98 43.13
C LYS A 106 26.10 -9.28 43.40
N GLU A 107 27.04 -9.34 42.46
CA GLU A 107 28.33 -8.66 42.56
C GLU A 107 28.17 -7.14 42.65
N LEU A 108 27.33 -6.55 41.80
CA LEU A 108 27.03 -5.11 41.83
C LEU A 108 26.38 -4.69 43.15
N ARG A 109 25.47 -5.51 43.70
CA ARG A 109 24.87 -5.26 45.03
C ARG A 109 25.91 -5.32 46.14
N GLN A 110 26.85 -6.27 46.07
CA GLN A 110 27.95 -6.35 47.04
C GLN A 110 28.85 -5.12 46.95
N ARG A 111 29.30 -4.75 45.75
CA ARG A 111 30.12 -3.53 45.53
C ARG A 111 29.42 -2.27 46.00
N LEU A 112 28.11 -2.17 45.81
CA LEU A 112 27.31 -1.06 46.32
C LEU A 112 27.32 -1.02 47.86
N ALA A 113 27.14 -2.17 48.51
CA ALA A 113 27.17 -2.26 49.97
C ALA A 113 28.55 -1.91 50.54
N GLU A 114 29.62 -2.38 49.92
CA GLU A 114 31.01 -2.03 50.28
C GLU A 114 31.25 -0.53 50.13
N ALA A 115 30.91 0.05 48.97
CA ALA A 115 31.05 1.49 48.73
C ALA A 115 30.22 2.35 49.69
N GLN A 116 29.02 1.90 50.07
CA GLN A 116 28.20 2.57 51.10
C GLN A 116 28.85 2.49 52.48
N GLY A 117 29.44 1.34 52.84
CA GLY A 117 30.22 1.16 54.07
C GLY A 117 31.44 2.08 54.13
N ASP A 118 32.20 2.14 53.04
CA ASP A 118 33.35 3.04 52.90
C ASP A 118 32.93 4.51 52.99
N ASN A 119 31.82 4.90 52.34
CA ASN A 119 31.31 6.26 52.42
C ASN A 119 30.91 6.62 53.86
N LYS A 120 30.32 5.69 54.61
CA LYS A 120 29.97 5.88 56.02
C LYS A 120 31.24 6.08 56.88
N LEU A 121 32.25 5.23 56.68
CA LEU A 121 33.55 5.35 57.37
C LEU A 121 34.28 6.66 57.03
N LEU A 122 34.28 7.06 55.76
CA LEU A 122 34.86 8.32 55.31
C LEU A 122 34.12 9.51 55.93
N ARG A 123 32.78 9.52 55.93
CA ARG A 123 31.99 10.56 56.61
C ARG A 123 32.31 10.63 58.11
N MET A 124 32.42 9.48 58.78
CA MET A 124 32.78 9.40 60.20
C MET A 124 34.21 9.92 60.44
N THR A 125 35.16 9.57 59.58
CA THR A 125 36.56 10.01 59.67
C THR A 125 36.70 11.50 59.42
N ILE A 126 36.02 12.04 58.40
CA ILE A 126 35.97 13.47 58.11
C ILE A 126 35.32 14.23 59.27
N ALA A 127 34.24 13.71 59.84
CA ALA A 127 33.62 14.29 61.03
C ALA A 127 34.61 14.34 62.20
N ARG A 128 35.29 13.22 62.50
CA ARG A 128 36.28 13.13 63.58
C ARG A 128 37.49 14.05 63.37
N GLN A 129 38.01 14.16 62.14
CA GLN A 129 39.12 15.06 61.81
C GLN A 129 38.72 16.55 61.89
N ARG A 130 37.47 16.89 61.57
CA ARG A 130 36.96 18.27 61.65
C ARG A 130 36.53 18.68 63.06
N LEU A 131 36.27 17.72 63.95
CA LEU A 131 35.66 17.95 65.26
C LEU A 131 36.59 17.62 66.44
N GLY A 132 37.70 16.91 66.21
CA GLY A 132 38.49 16.32 67.29
C GLY A 132 37.81 15.06 67.85
N ASP A 133 38.42 14.42 68.84
CA ASP A 133 37.90 13.20 69.51
C ASP A 133 36.82 13.53 70.56
N GLU A 134 36.12 14.65 70.40
CA GLU A 134 34.85 14.86 71.09
C GLU A 134 33.75 14.20 70.26
N GLU A 135 32.92 13.40 70.94
CA GLU A 135 31.80 12.69 70.33
C GLU A 135 31.05 13.60 69.35
N VAL A 136 30.80 13.08 68.14
CA VAL A 136 30.07 13.77 67.06
C VAL A 136 28.66 14.10 67.59
N GLY A 137 28.52 15.26 68.21
CA GLY A 137 27.36 15.65 69.02
C GLY A 137 27.61 16.85 69.95
N ALA A 138 28.86 17.13 70.32
CA ALA A 138 29.20 18.22 71.25
C ALA A 138 29.32 19.63 70.63
N ARG A 139 28.76 19.89 69.44
CA ARG A 139 28.65 21.28 68.94
C ARG A 139 27.49 21.97 69.63
N HIS A 140 27.79 22.88 70.56
CA HIS A 140 26.82 23.84 71.08
C HIS A 140 26.51 24.87 69.98
N PHE A 141 25.62 24.52 69.06
CA PHE A 141 24.99 25.49 68.18
C PHE A 141 24.12 26.43 69.02
N GLN A 142 24.13 27.72 68.68
CA GLN A 142 23.22 28.68 69.30
C GLN A 142 21.77 28.20 69.04
N ALA A 143 20.87 28.38 70.02
CA ALA A 143 19.53 27.79 69.97
C ALA A 143 18.78 28.12 68.67
N TYR A 144 18.91 29.36 68.19
CA TYR A 144 18.26 29.82 66.96
C TYR A 144 18.77 29.13 65.67
N GLU A 145 20.06 28.76 65.58
CA GLU A 145 20.60 28.06 64.40
C GLU A 145 20.13 26.61 64.36
N ARG A 146 19.94 25.99 65.53
CA ARG A 146 19.35 24.66 65.64
C ARG A 146 17.87 24.69 65.28
N GLU A 147 17.14 25.68 65.77
CA GLU A 147 15.72 25.86 65.48
C GLU A 147 15.48 26.08 63.98
N ASP A 148 16.26 26.93 63.31
CA ASP A 148 16.16 27.15 61.86
C ASP A 148 16.48 25.87 61.05
N LEU A 149 17.54 25.15 61.41
CA LEU A 149 17.87 23.88 60.77
C LEU A 149 16.79 22.80 61.00
N VAL A 150 16.21 22.74 62.20
CA VAL A 150 15.10 21.83 62.50
C VAL A 150 13.88 22.19 61.66
N GLN A 151 13.54 23.48 61.57
CA GLN A 151 12.41 23.95 60.77
C GLN A 151 12.61 23.65 59.27
N GLN A 152 13.83 23.81 58.74
CA GLN A 152 14.15 23.43 57.37
C GLN A 152 14.04 21.91 57.14
N LEU A 153 14.47 21.09 58.11
CA LEU A 153 14.35 19.64 58.04
C LEU A 153 12.89 19.17 58.13
N GLU A 154 12.08 19.80 58.97
CA GLU A 154 10.63 19.54 59.07
C GLU A 154 9.92 19.90 57.76
N THR A 155 10.20 21.08 57.21
CA THR A 155 9.64 21.51 55.91
C THR A 155 10.05 20.56 54.79
N ALA A 156 11.33 20.18 54.73
CA ALA A 156 11.82 19.24 53.73
C ALA A 156 11.22 17.83 53.90
N ARG A 157 10.95 17.43 55.14
CA ARG A 157 10.28 16.16 55.45
C ARG A 157 8.83 16.18 54.98
N GLU A 158 8.08 17.24 55.27
CA GLU A 158 6.70 17.40 54.80
C GLU A 158 6.63 17.35 53.27
N GLN A 159 7.54 18.04 52.58
CA GLN A 159 7.64 17.99 51.12
C GLN A 159 7.95 16.59 50.59
N ASN A 160 8.84 15.84 51.26
CA ASN A 160 9.12 14.46 50.89
C ASN A 160 7.91 13.56 51.11
N GLU A 161 7.19 13.71 52.23
CA GLU A 161 5.98 12.95 52.51
C GLU A 161 4.89 13.24 51.47
N GLU A 162 4.70 14.51 51.07
CA GLU A 162 3.76 14.89 50.00
C GLU A 162 4.16 14.29 48.64
N LEU A 163 5.43 14.36 48.27
CA LEU A 163 5.93 13.75 47.03
C LEU A 163 5.78 12.23 47.05
N GLU A 164 6.04 11.56 48.17
CA GLU A 164 5.81 10.12 48.32
C GLU A 164 4.34 9.76 48.12
N HIS A 165 3.42 10.55 48.67
CA HIS A 165 1.99 10.37 48.46
C HIS A 165 1.58 10.59 47.00
N SER A 166 2.10 11.64 46.34
CA SER A 166 1.86 11.92 44.93
C SER A 166 2.36 10.78 44.03
N VAL A 167 3.58 10.27 44.28
CA VAL A 167 4.15 9.14 43.53
C VAL A 167 3.30 7.89 43.70
N LYS A 168 2.82 7.60 44.92
CA LYS A 168 1.90 6.46 45.16
C LYS A 168 0.62 6.61 44.34
N SER A 169 -0.04 7.77 44.42
CA SER A 169 -1.28 8.05 43.66
C SER A 169 -1.09 7.88 42.15
N LEU A 170 -0.02 8.45 41.59
CA LEU A 170 0.28 8.33 40.15
C LEU A 170 0.64 6.89 39.74
N THR A 171 1.23 6.12 40.66
CA THR A 171 1.55 4.72 40.40
C THR A 171 0.29 3.87 40.33
N ASP A 172 -0.68 4.13 41.21
CA ASP A 172 -1.98 3.46 41.22
C ASP A 172 -2.77 3.79 39.94
N GLU A 173 -2.85 5.08 39.56
CA GLU A 173 -3.47 5.50 38.30
C GLU A 173 -2.81 4.85 37.07
N LEU A 174 -1.47 4.77 37.06
CA LEU A 174 -0.74 4.11 35.98
C LEU A 174 -1.07 2.61 35.91
N GLN A 175 -1.27 1.96 37.04
CA GLN A 175 -1.66 0.55 37.10
C GLN A 175 -3.06 0.34 36.51
N ASP A 176 -4.01 1.21 36.83
CA ASP A 176 -5.36 1.17 36.28
C ASP A 176 -5.35 1.37 34.76
N VAL A 177 -4.65 2.39 34.26
CA VAL A 177 -4.52 2.64 32.81
C VAL A 177 -3.83 1.47 32.09
N ARG A 178 -2.84 0.83 32.72
CA ARG A 178 -2.21 -0.38 32.18
C ARG A 178 -3.20 -1.55 32.10
N ALA A 179 -4.03 -1.75 33.12
CA ALA A 179 -5.05 -2.78 33.14
C ALA A 179 -6.09 -2.54 32.04
N GLU A 180 -6.59 -1.31 31.90
CA GLU A 180 -7.51 -0.93 30.81
C GLU A 180 -6.90 -1.18 29.43
N ARG A 181 -5.66 -0.75 29.21
CA ARG A 181 -4.95 -0.97 27.96
C ARG A 181 -4.81 -2.46 27.64
N ASN A 182 -4.53 -3.30 28.63
CA ASN A 182 -4.46 -4.74 28.44
C ASN A 182 -5.81 -5.32 28.01
N VAL A 183 -6.91 -4.90 28.66
CA VAL A 183 -8.28 -5.32 28.27
C VAL A 183 -8.59 -4.92 26.82
N PHE A 184 -8.24 -3.70 26.40
CA PHE A 184 -8.42 -3.26 25.02
C PHE A 184 -7.54 -4.04 24.03
N GLN A 185 -6.30 -4.34 24.42
CA GLN A 185 -5.39 -5.13 23.60
C GLN A 185 -5.91 -6.56 23.41
N GLU A 186 -6.39 -7.21 24.46
CA GLU A 186 -7.01 -8.53 24.40
C GLU A 186 -8.29 -8.51 23.55
N LYS A 187 -9.11 -7.46 23.67
CA LYS A 187 -10.29 -7.27 22.82
C LYS A 187 -9.90 -7.13 21.35
N ALA A 188 -8.87 -6.35 21.04
CA ALA A 188 -8.37 -6.19 19.68
C ALA A 188 -7.81 -7.51 19.12
N GLN A 189 -7.07 -8.27 19.93
CA GLN A 189 -6.55 -9.59 19.55
C GLN A 189 -7.67 -10.59 19.27
N ARG A 190 -8.68 -10.66 20.15
CA ARG A 190 -9.87 -11.51 19.92
C ARG A 190 -10.62 -11.10 18.66
N LEU A 191 -10.88 -9.81 18.48
CA LEU A 191 -11.54 -9.32 17.28
C LEU A 191 -10.73 -9.65 16.02
N ASN A 192 -9.41 -9.47 16.05
CA ASN A 192 -8.53 -9.82 14.94
C ASN A 192 -8.55 -11.33 14.68
N HIS A 193 -8.63 -12.16 15.73
CA HIS A 193 -8.77 -13.61 15.59
C HIS A 193 -10.11 -13.99 14.94
N GLU A 194 -11.22 -13.43 15.41
CA GLU A 194 -12.55 -13.63 14.83
C GLU A 194 -12.62 -13.14 13.37
N VAL A 195 -12.04 -11.98 13.09
CA VAL A 195 -11.91 -11.46 11.72
C VAL A 195 -11.09 -12.43 10.89
N ASN A 196 -9.91 -12.86 11.32
CA ASN A 196 -9.11 -13.85 10.59
C ASN A 196 -9.83 -15.19 10.40
N HIS A 197 -10.66 -15.61 11.36
CA HIS A 197 -11.48 -16.81 11.27
C HIS A 197 -12.60 -16.66 10.23
N ILE A 198 -13.34 -15.55 10.25
CA ILE A 198 -14.40 -15.20 9.29
C ILE A 198 -13.82 -15.04 7.87
N LEU A 199 -12.61 -14.50 7.78
CA LEU A 199 -11.87 -14.32 6.54
C LEU A 199 -11.26 -15.64 6.00
N GLY A 200 -11.46 -16.76 6.70
CA GLY A 200 -11.28 -18.10 6.18
C GLY A 200 -9.84 -18.48 5.84
N GLY A 201 -9.03 -18.76 6.87
CA GLY A 201 -8.03 -19.86 6.89
C GLY A 201 -7.09 -20.09 5.69
N HIS A 202 -6.85 -19.12 4.81
CA HIS A 202 -5.85 -19.23 3.74
C HIS A 202 -4.71 -18.26 4.02
N GLU A 203 -3.57 -18.86 4.40
CA GLU A 203 -2.31 -18.24 4.84
C GLU A 203 -1.60 -17.35 3.79
N CYS A 204 -2.30 -16.60 2.95
CA CYS A 204 -1.67 -15.71 1.96
C CYS A 204 -2.57 -14.62 1.35
N ARG A 205 -3.77 -14.32 1.87
CA ARG A 205 -4.62 -13.28 1.29
C ARG A 205 -4.81 -12.11 2.25
N ILE A 206 -4.02 -11.06 2.06
CA ILE A 206 -4.26 -9.75 2.67
C ILE A 206 -5.62 -9.27 2.11
N LEU A 207 -6.60 -9.12 2.99
CA LEU A 207 -7.91 -8.64 2.63
C LEU A 207 -7.93 -7.13 2.79
N ASP A 208 -8.11 -6.47 1.65
CA ASP A 208 -8.30 -5.04 1.58
C ASP A 208 -9.72 -4.72 2.11
N VAL A 209 -9.79 -4.34 3.38
CA VAL A 209 -11.03 -3.98 4.07
C VAL A 209 -11.71 -2.80 3.36
N ASP A 210 -10.94 -1.89 2.78
CA ASP A 210 -11.48 -0.76 2.02
C ASP A 210 -12.14 -1.24 0.72
N ALA A 211 -11.53 -2.20 0.02
CA ALA A 211 -12.15 -2.83 -1.15
C ALA A 211 -13.47 -3.54 -0.80
N LEU A 212 -13.53 -4.26 0.32
CA LEU A 212 -14.76 -4.90 0.80
C LEU A 212 -15.82 -3.87 1.20
N CYS A 213 -15.43 -2.76 1.84
CA CYS A 213 -16.35 -1.69 2.18
C CYS A 213 -16.91 -0.99 0.93
N MET A 214 -16.08 -0.80 -0.11
CA MET A 214 -16.54 -0.27 -1.39
C MET A 214 -17.50 -1.22 -2.11
N GLU A 215 -17.20 -2.52 -2.13
CA GLU A 215 -18.08 -3.54 -2.71
C GLU A 215 -19.42 -3.59 -1.97
N ASN A 216 -19.39 -3.57 -0.63
CA ASN A 216 -20.60 -3.57 0.18
C ASN A 216 -21.47 -2.33 -0.08
N ARG A 217 -20.85 -1.15 -0.20
CA ARG A 217 -21.54 0.11 -0.56
C ARG A 217 -22.16 0.02 -1.96
N TYR A 218 -21.41 -0.49 -2.94
CA TYR A 218 -21.88 -0.67 -4.30
C TYR A 218 -23.08 -1.63 -4.38
N LEU A 219 -23.01 -2.77 -3.68
CA LEU A 219 -24.10 -3.75 -3.64
C LEU A 219 -25.36 -3.18 -2.98
N HIS A 220 -25.22 -2.37 -1.93
CA HIS A 220 -26.36 -1.66 -1.32
C HIS A 220 -27.02 -0.68 -2.30
N GLU A 221 -26.23 0.12 -3.03
CA GLU A 221 -26.76 1.01 -4.07
C GLU A 221 -27.45 0.23 -5.19
N ARG A 222 -26.87 -0.90 -5.61
CA ARG A 222 -27.45 -1.75 -6.65
C ARG A 222 -28.77 -2.39 -6.20
N PHE A 223 -28.82 -2.85 -4.96
CA PHE A 223 -30.04 -3.38 -4.36
C PHE A 223 -31.14 -2.32 -4.28
N LYS A 224 -30.79 -1.10 -3.87
CA LYS A 224 -31.72 0.03 -3.83
C LYS A 224 -32.29 0.36 -5.21
N GLN A 225 -31.47 0.41 -6.25
CA GLN A 225 -31.92 0.60 -7.64
C GLN A 225 -32.91 -0.48 -8.07
N LEU A 226 -32.61 -1.75 -7.81
CA LEU A 226 -33.51 -2.86 -8.11
C LEU A 226 -34.84 -2.76 -7.34
N GLN A 227 -34.79 -2.31 -6.09
CA GLN A 227 -35.99 -2.09 -5.29
C GLN A 227 -36.86 -0.99 -5.91
N GLU A 228 -36.26 0.10 -6.36
CA GLU A 228 -36.95 1.19 -7.08
C GLU A 228 -37.57 0.68 -8.40
N GLU A 229 -36.83 -0.10 -9.20
CA GLU A 229 -37.35 -0.72 -10.43
C GLU A 229 -38.55 -1.65 -10.14
N VAL A 230 -38.45 -2.48 -9.10
CA VAL A 230 -39.56 -3.35 -8.68
C VAL A 230 -40.78 -2.54 -8.25
N THR A 231 -40.60 -1.43 -7.54
CA THR A 231 -41.72 -0.56 -7.16
C THR A 231 -42.37 0.09 -8.38
N MET A 232 -41.58 0.58 -9.33
CA MET A 232 -42.06 1.13 -10.60
C MET A 232 -42.83 0.10 -11.42
N LEU A 233 -42.31 -1.13 -11.53
CA LEU A 233 -42.99 -2.23 -12.22
C LEU A 233 -44.30 -2.61 -11.55
N LYS A 234 -44.33 -2.71 -10.20
CA LYS A 234 -45.57 -2.95 -9.46
C LYS A 234 -46.61 -1.87 -9.72
N MET A 235 -46.21 -0.60 -9.74
CA MET A 235 -47.09 0.52 -10.10
C MET A 235 -47.61 0.40 -11.53
N ASN A 236 -46.76 0.06 -12.49
CA ASN A 236 -47.16 -0.12 -13.89
C ASN A 236 -48.13 -1.29 -14.07
N VAL A 237 -47.87 -2.43 -13.44
CA VAL A 237 -48.80 -3.58 -13.41
C VAL A 237 -50.14 -3.18 -12.83
N MET A 238 -50.14 -2.40 -11.73
CA MET A 238 -51.38 -1.91 -11.12
C MET A 238 -52.15 -0.96 -12.07
N LYS A 239 -51.44 -0.07 -12.77
CA LYS A 239 -52.04 0.80 -13.81
C LYS A 239 -52.65 -0.02 -14.94
N TYR A 240 -51.93 -1.00 -15.49
CA TYR A 240 -52.45 -1.86 -16.56
C TYR A 240 -53.62 -2.72 -16.11
N LYS A 241 -53.58 -3.27 -14.89
CA LYS A 241 -54.71 -4.00 -14.31
C LYS A 241 -55.94 -3.10 -14.18
N SER A 242 -55.76 -1.87 -13.71
CA SER A 242 -56.85 -0.89 -13.57
C SER A 242 -57.43 -0.49 -14.94
N ALA A 243 -56.59 -0.31 -15.96
CA ALA A 243 -57.02 -0.03 -17.33
C ALA A 243 -57.72 -1.23 -17.99
N LEU A 244 -57.33 -2.46 -17.64
CA LEU A 244 -57.98 -3.67 -18.12
C LEU A 244 -59.37 -3.85 -17.48
N GLU A 245 -59.48 -3.63 -16.17
CA GLU A 245 -60.77 -3.67 -15.45
C GLU A 245 -61.71 -2.55 -15.91
N SER A 246 -61.22 -1.33 -16.19
CA SER A 246 -62.05 -0.26 -16.75
C SER A 246 -62.57 -0.60 -18.15
N ARG A 247 -61.78 -1.31 -18.99
CA ARG A 247 -62.25 -1.87 -20.27
C ARG A 247 -63.29 -2.98 -20.08
N LYS A 248 -63.12 -3.84 -19.08
CA LYS A 248 -64.07 -4.92 -18.77
C LYS A 248 -65.41 -4.36 -18.29
N ASN A 249 -65.38 -3.31 -17.49
CA ASN A 249 -66.58 -2.58 -17.04
C ASN A 249 -67.21 -1.74 -18.16
N SER A 250 -66.43 -1.28 -19.14
CA SER A 250 -66.93 -0.65 -20.36
C SER A 250 -67.65 -1.62 -21.30
N LYS A 251 -67.31 -2.93 -21.29
CA LYS A 251 -68.04 -3.95 -22.06
C LYS A 251 -69.39 -4.34 -21.45
N THR A 252 -69.69 -3.95 -20.21
CA THR A 252 -70.93 -4.33 -19.52
C THR A 252 -72.11 -3.42 -19.84
N TYR A 253 -71.87 -2.29 -20.53
CA TYR A 253 -72.92 -1.41 -21.07
C TYR A 253 -72.64 -1.13 -22.56
N GLY A 254 -73.32 -1.86 -23.46
CA GLY A 254 -73.38 -1.51 -24.87
C GLY A 254 -72.96 -2.62 -25.84
N LYS A 255 -73.98 -3.25 -26.42
CA LYS A 255 -73.94 -4.20 -27.52
C LYS A 255 -73.32 -3.56 -28.78
N ALA A 256 -72.26 -4.14 -29.32
CA ALA A 256 -71.90 -3.98 -30.73
C ALA A 256 -71.09 -5.17 -31.23
N ASN A 257 -71.63 -5.82 -32.25
CA ASN A 257 -70.98 -6.87 -33.02
C ASN A 257 -69.78 -6.27 -33.76
N SER A 258 -68.55 -6.56 -33.33
CA SER A 258 -67.42 -6.60 -34.25
C SER A 258 -66.44 -7.66 -33.76
N SER A 259 -66.12 -8.59 -34.67
CA SER A 259 -65.03 -9.54 -34.51
C SER A 259 -63.72 -8.75 -34.47
N ALA A 260 -63.35 -8.30 -33.27
CA ALA A 260 -62.17 -7.49 -33.06
C ALA A 260 -60.91 -8.34 -33.29
N LEU A 261 -60.29 -8.15 -34.45
CA LEU A 261 -58.96 -8.57 -34.86
C LEU A 261 -57.89 -7.94 -33.93
N THR A 262 -57.87 -8.35 -32.66
CA THR A 262 -57.02 -7.77 -31.59
C THR A 262 -55.81 -8.65 -31.25
N GLY A 263 -55.32 -9.41 -32.22
CA GLY A 263 -54.05 -10.13 -32.12
C GLY A 263 -52.92 -9.28 -32.70
N VAL A 264 -51.85 -9.08 -31.93
CA VAL A 264 -50.58 -8.50 -32.39
C VAL A 264 -50.16 -9.21 -33.67
N LEU A 265 -50.18 -8.50 -34.81
CA LEU A 265 -49.72 -9.04 -36.08
C LEU A 265 -48.21 -9.23 -36.02
N SER A 266 -47.77 -10.47 -36.28
CA SER A 266 -46.35 -10.82 -36.39
C SER A 266 -45.71 -10.10 -37.57
N ALA A 267 -44.42 -9.72 -37.46
CA ALA A 267 -43.66 -9.08 -38.54
C ALA A 267 -43.73 -9.85 -39.87
N LYS A 268 -43.89 -11.19 -39.82
CA LYS A 268 -44.09 -12.03 -41.01
C LYS A 268 -45.47 -11.83 -41.66
N GLN A 269 -46.52 -11.66 -40.86
CA GLN A 269 -47.89 -11.43 -41.34
C GLN A 269 -48.06 -10.05 -41.97
N VAL A 270 -47.32 -9.05 -41.46
CA VAL A 270 -47.25 -7.72 -42.05
C VAL A 270 -46.53 -7.75 -43.40
N GLN A 271 -45.46 -8.54 -43.52
CA GLN A 271 -44.72 -8.68 -44.77
C GLN A 271 -45.51 -9.45 -45.85
N GLU A 272 -46.28 -10.46 -45.45
CA GLU A 272 -47.13 -11.25 -46.36
C GLU A 272 -48.34 -10.44 -46.90
N LEU A 273 -48.89 -9.53 -46.08
CA LEU A 273 -49.92 -8.57 -46.50
C LEU A 273 -49.41 -7.46 -47.43
N LEU A 274 -48.13 -7.10 -47.34
CA LEU A 274 -47.51 -6.08 -48.19
C LEU A 274 -47.00 -6.65 -49.53
N LEU A 275 -46.70 -7.96 -49.59
CA LEU A 275 -46.11 -8.63 -50.75
C LEU A 275 -47.13 -9.37 -51.64
N SER A 276 -48.42 -9.35 -51.31
CA SER A 276 -49.45 -9.91 -52.21
C SER A 276 -49.60 -9.00 -53.44
N GLU A 277 -48.89 -9.35 -54.52
CA GLU A 277 -48.75 -8.61 -55.78
C GLU A 277 -50.02 -8.53 -56.65
N ASP A 278 -51.17 -9.04 -56.22
CA ASP A 278 -52.30 -9.25 -57.14
C ASP A 278 -53.46 -8.25 -57.01
N ASN A 279 -53.25 -7.06 -56.44
CA ASN A 279 -54.15 -5.93 -56.67
C ASN A 279 -53.43 -4.60 -56.43
N GLY A 280 -53.33 -3.79 -57.48
CA GLY A 280 -52.94 -2.38 -57.39
C GLY A 280 -53.78 -1.68 -56.31
N CYS A 281 -53.10 -1.03 -55.37
CA CYS A 281 -53.66 -0.46 -54.16
C CYS A 281 -54.71 0.61 -54.45
N SER A 282 -55.98 0.20 -54.51
CA SER A 282 -57.12 1.04 -54.15
C SER A 282 -57.83 0.38 -52.96
N LEU A 283 -57.22 0.53 -51.78
CA LEU A 283 -57.92 0.24 -50.52
C LEU A 283 -59.19 1.12 -50.48
N PRO A 284 -60.40 0.55 -50.26
CA PRO A 284 -61.57 1.38 -50.07
C PRO A 284 -61.31 2.28 -48.86
N VAL A 285 -61.44 3.60 -49.08
CA VAL A 285 -61.29 4.65 -48.06
C VAL A 285 -62.46 4.54 -47.08
N THR A 286 -62.44 3.49 -46.26
CA THR A 286 -63.34 3.30 -45.15
C THR A 286 -62.65 3.89 -43.91
N SER A 287 -63.41 4.51 -43.02
CA SER A 287 -62.88 5.06 -41.76
C SER A 287 -62.06 4.04 -40.96
N GLN A 288 -62.39 2.75 -41.11
CA GLN A 288 -61.70 1.64 -40.49
C GLN A 288 -60.30 1.39 -41.07
N SER A 289 -60.13 1.37 -42.40
CA SER A 289 -58.81 1.15 -43.02
C SER A 289 -57.82 2.28 -42.71
N ILE A 290 -58.31 3.52 -42.61
CA ILE A 290 -57.53 4.67 -42.15
C ILE A 290 -57.12 4.51 -40.68
N SER A 291 -58.01 4.01 -39.83
CA SER A 291 -57.72 3.77 -38.40
C SER A 291 -56.67 2.67 -38.21
N ASP A 292 -56.77 1.58 -38.95
CA ASP A 292 -55.83 0.45 -38.87
C ASP A 292 -54.44 0.86 -39.38
N LEU A 293 -54.37 1.65 -40.46
CA LEU A 293 -53.13 2.21 -40.98
C LEU A 293 -52.48 3.18 -39.98
N LYS A 294 -53.28 4.03 -39.31
CA LYS A 294 -52.78 4.91 -38.24
C LYS A 294 -52.25 4.10 -37.05
N SER A 295 -52.93 3.02 -36.67
CA SER A 295 -52.48 2.15 -35.59
C SER A 295 -51.16 1.47 -35.94
N LEU A 296 -51.02 0.96 -37.16
CA LEU A 296 -49.79 0.33 -37.64
C LEU A 296 -48.63 1.34 -37.69
N ALA A 297 -48.87 2.55 -38.22
CA ALA A 297 -47.87 3.61 -38.26
C ALA A 297 -47.41 4.00 -36.85
N THR A 298 -48.33 4.05 -35.88
CA THR A 298 -48.02 4.36 -34.48
C THR A 298 -47.17 3.24 -33.85
N ALA A 299 -47.53 1.98 -34.07
CA ALA A 299 -46.76 0.83 -33.57
C ALA A 299 -45.35 0.75 -34.20
N LEU A 300 -45.21 1.07 -35.48
CA LEU A 300 -43.91 1.15 -36.15
C LEU A 300 -43.07 2.31 -35.60
N LEU A 301 -43.67 3.48 -35.35
CA LEU A 301 -43.00 4.62 -34.71
C LEU A 301 -42.53 4.28 -33.29
N GLU A 302 -43.36 3.62 -32.48
CA GLU A 302 -43.00 3.15 -31.15
C GLU A 302 -41.83 2.15 -31.20
N THR A 303 -41.86 1.20 -32.15
CA THR A 303 -40.78 0.22 -32.35
C THR A 303 -39.47 0.90 -32.77
N ILE A 304 -39.53 1.91 -33.64
CA ILE A 304 -38.35 2.70 -34.05
C ILE A 304 -37.82 3.49 -32.85
N HIS A 305 -38.70 4.08 -32.04
CA HIS A 305 -38.30 4.82 -30.85
C HIS A 305 -37.61 3.93 -29.82
N GLU A 306 -38.17 2.74 -29.56
CA GLU A 306 -37.57 1.74 -28.65
C GLU A 306 -36.20 1.25 -29.17
N LYS A 307 -36.08 0.93 -30.46
CA LYS A 307 -34.78 0.56 -31.06
C LYS A 307 -33.75 1.69 -30.95
N ASN A 308 -34.16 2.94 -31.17
CA ASN A 308 -33.27 4.08 -30.99
C ASN A 308 -32.81 4.25 -29.54
N LEU A 309 -33.70 4.02 -28.57
CA LEU A 309 -33.36 4.05 -27.14
C LEU A 309 -32.34 2.95 -26.78
N VAL A 310 -32.52 1.73 -27.28
CA VAL A 310 -31.57 0.62 -27.08
C VAL A 310 -30.19 0.96 -27.67
N ILE A 311 -30.15 1.51 -28.89
CA ILE A 311 -28.89 1.95 -29.52
C ILE A 311 -28.23 3.06 -28.68
N GLN A 312 -29.00 4.00 -28.14
CA GLN A 312 -28.49 5.07 -27.30
C GLN A 312 -27.88 4.52 -26.00
N HIS A 313 -28.56 3.60 -25.31
CA HIS A 313 -28.02 2.93 -24.12
C HIS A 313 -26.76 2.13 -24.44
N GLN A 314 -26.73 1.43 -25.59
CA GLN A 314 -25.54 0.70 -26.03
C GLN A 314 -24.36 1.65 -26.28
N ARG A 315 -24.59 2.79 -26.94
CA ARG A 315 -23.56 3.83 -27.16
C ARG A 315 -23.02 4.39 -25.84
N GLN A 316 -23.90 4.66 -24.88
CA GLN A 316 -23.49 5.15 -23.56
C GLN A 316 -22.67 4.10 -22.79
N THR A 317 -23.08 2.83 -22.84
CA THR A 317 -22.35 1.71 -22.24
C THR A 317 -20.97 1.56 -22.88
N ASN A 318 -20.89 1.57 -24.22
CA ASN A 318 -19.63 1.51 -24.95
C ASN A 318 -18.72 2.71 -24.62
N LYS A 319 -19.28 3.91 -24.39
CA LYS A 319 -18.51 5.08 -23.96
C LYS A 319 -17.88 4.88 -22.57
N ILE A 320 -18.63 4.30 -21.62
CA ILE A 320 -18.11 3.99 -20.28
C ILE A 320 -17.01 2.93 -20.36
N LEU A 321 -17.22 1.87 -21.15
CA LEU A 321 -16.22 0.84 -21.38
C LEU A 321 -14.96 1.42 -22.04
N GLY A 322 -15.10 2.27 -23.05
CA GLY A 322 -13.99 2.97 -23.69
C GLY A 322 -13.19 3.83 -22.72
N ASN A 323 -13.86 4.57 -21.82
CA ASN A 323 -13.18 5.36 -20.78
C ASN A 323 -12.38 4.46 -19.82
N ARG A 324 -12.96 3.34 -19.37
CA ARG A 324 -12.27 2.38 -18.49
C ARG A 324 -11.07 1.74 -19.17
N VAL A 325 -11.19 1.38 -20.45
CA VAL A 325 -10.06 0.88 -21.25
C VAL A 325 -8.96 1.93 -21.35
N GLY A 326 -9.30 3.20 -21.61
CA GLY A 326 -8.34 4.29 -21.62
C GLY A 326 -7.65 4.54 -20.27
N GLU A 327 -8.37 4.40 -19.16
CA GLU A 327 -7.77 4.45 -17.81
C GLU A 327 -6.81 3.28 -17.56
N LEU A 328 -7.18 2.07 -17.98
CA LEU A 328 -6.32 0.88 -17.87
C LEU A 328 -5.06 1.03 -18.73
N GLU A 329 -5.17 1.55 -19.95
CA GLU A 329 -4.03 1.84 -20.82
C GLU A 329 -3.09 2.89 -20.20
N LYS A 330 -3.63 3.92 -19.53
CA LYS A 330 -2.81 4.89 -18.79
C LYS A 330 -2.08 4.24 -17.62
N LYS A 331 -2.79 3.44 -16.82
CA LYS A 331 -2.18 2.69 -15.70
C LYS A 331 -1.11 1.72 -16.18
N LEU A 332 -1.33 1.06 -17.32
CA LEU A 332 -0.36 0.18 -17.97
C LEU A 332 0.92 0.94 -18.30
N LYS A 333 0.80 2.09 -19.00
CA LYS A 333 1.94 2.97 -19.34
C LYS A 333 2.67 3.50 -18.11
N THR A 334 1.96 3.88 -17.05
CA THR A 334 2.59 4.31 -15.80
C THR A 334 3.39 3.17 -15.17
N LEU A 335 2.84 1.95 -15.18
CA LEU A 335 3.56 0.78 -14.69
C LEU A 335 4.80 0.49 -15.55
N GLU A 336 4.71 0.59 -16.89
CA GLU A 336 5.84 0.41 -17.81
C GLU A 336 6.98 1.40 -17.53
N VAL A 337 6.65 2.69 -17.34
CA VAL A 337 7.63 3.74 -17.01
C VAL A 337 8.24 3.54 -15.62
N SER A 338 7.48 3.02 -14.66
CA SER A 338 7.95 2.77 -13.29
C SER A 338 8.86 1.55 -13.13
N GLY A 339 9.12 0.78 -14.20
CA GLY A 339 10.02 -0.38 -14.16
C GLY A 339 9.50 -1.58 -13.36
N LEU A 340 8.26 -1.54 -12.84
CA LEU A 340 7.65 -2.66 -12.10
C LEU A 340 7.33 -3.88 -12.99
N TRP A 341 7.45 -3.76 -14.31
CA TRP A 341 7.22 -4.85 -15.26
C TRP A 341 8.38 -5.84 -15.36
N SER A 342 9.59 -5.49 -14.89
CA SER A 342 10.80 -6.29 -15.10
C SER A 342 11.28 -7.10 -13.89
N LEU A 343 10.44 -7.31 -12.86
CA LEU A 343 10.77 -8.20 -11.75
C LEU A 343 10.83 -9.67 -12.24
N PRO A 344 11.99 -10.36 -12.12
CA PRO A 344 12.13 -11.72 -12.61
C PRO A 344 11.46 -12.69 -11.63
N GLY A 345 10.22 -13.06 -11.94
CA GLY A 345 9.44 -14.01 -11.16
C GLY A 345 8.13 -14.41 -11.83
N LEU A 346 8.16 -15.55 -12.54
CA LEU A 346 7.05 -16.49 -12.80
C LEU A 346 5.73 -16.06 -13.45
N CYS A 347 5.47 -14.79 -13.79
CA CYS A 347 4.19 -14.39 -14.44
C CYS A 347 4.29 -13.92 -15.90
N HIS A 348 5.48 -13.75 -16.46
CA HIS A 348 5.62 -13.00 -17.72
C HIS A 348 5.12 -13.76 -18.97
N THR A 349 5.31 -15.08 -19.07
CA THR A 349 4.98 -15.82 -20.30
C THR A 349 3.52 -16.28 -20.40
N LEU A 350 2.90 -16.70 -19.30
CA LEU A 350 1.49 -17.16 -19.32
C LEU A 350 0.50 -15.99 -19.34
N PHE A 351 0.81 -14.89 -18.64
CA PHE A 351 -0.10 -13.74 -18.58
C PHE A 351 -0.10 -12.94 -19.89
N ILE A 352 1.04 -12.78 -20.56
CA ILE A 352 1.11 -12.08 -21.85
C ILE A 352 0.32 -12.86 -22.91
N PHE A 353 0.45 -14.19 -22.97
CA PHE A 353 -0.28 -14.99 -23.96
C PHE A 353 -1.80 -14.98 -23.72
N TRP A 354 -2.22 -15.03 -22.46
CA TRP A 354 -3.64 -15.00 -22.11
C TRP A 354 -4.26 -13.61 -22.30
N PHE A 355 -3.55 -12.55 -21.88
CA PHE A 355 -4.03 -11.17 -21.96
C PHE A 355 -4.06 -10.66 -23.41
N TRP A 356 -3.01 -10.92 -24.22
CA TRP A 356 -3.05 -10.57 -25.64
C TRP A 356 -4.05 -11.41 -26.43
N GLY A 357 -4.19 -12.70 -26.11
CA GLY A 357 -5.20 -13.56 -26.75
C GLY A 357 -6.61 -13.05 -26.53
N HIS A 358 -6.97 -12.71 -25.29
CA HIS A 358 -8.31 -12.20 -24.96
C HIS A 358 -8.55 -10.80 -25.52
N PHE A 359 -7.53 -9.93 -25.51
CA PHE A 359 -7.67 -8.56 -26.05
C PHE A 359 -7.82 -8.55 -27.57
N TYR A 360 -7.14 -9.46 -28.27
CA TYR A 360 -7.27 -9.62 -29.73
C TYR A 360 -8.66 -10.15 -30.11
N TYR A 361 -9.17 -11.15 -29.40
CA TYR A 361 -10.53 -11.65 -29.59
C TYR A 361 -11.61 -10.60 -29.29
N PHE A 362 -11.44 -9.82 -28.22
CA PHE A 362 -12.38 -8.77 -27.86
C PHE A 362 -12.40 -7.62 -28.88
N ARG A 363 -11.24 -7.26 -29.43
CA ARG A 363 -11.11 -6.23 -30.47
C ARG A 363 -11.69 -6.68 -31.81
N ILE A 364 -11.54 -7.96 -32.18
CA ILE A 364 -12.20 -8.55 -33.36
C ILE A 364 -13.72 -8.57 -33.17
N TYR A 365 -14.20 -9.00 -32.00
CA TYR A 365 -15.64 -9.05 -31.68
C TYR A 365 -16.30 -7.67 -31.75
N ILE A 366 -15.62 -6.63 -31.25
CA ILE A 366 -16.10 -5.23 -31.32
C ILE A 366 -16.08 -4.72 -32.77
N MET A 367 -15.05 -4.99 -33.57
CA MET A 367 -15.02 -4.56 -34.97
C MET A 367 -16.07 -5.26 -35.83
N MET A 368 -16.39 -6.54 -35.55
CA MET A 368 -17.43 -7.28 -36.26
C MET A 368 -18.85 -6.81 -35.94
N HIS A 369 -19.06 -6.15 -34.80
CA HIS A 369 -20.38 -5.66 -34.37
C HIS A 369 -20.60 -4.15 -34.65
N ILE A 370 -19.59 -3.46 -35.17
CA ILE A 370 -19.65 -2.04 -35.53
C ILE A 370 -19.73 -1.82 -37.06
N ALA A 371 -19.45 -2.83 -37.88
CA ALA A 371 -19.81 -2.87 -39.30
C ALA A 371 -21.19 -3.52 -39.48
#